data_AF-A0A2E5Q1Q7-F1
#
_entry.id   AF-A0A2E5Q1Q7-F1
#
_cell.length_a   1.000
_cell.length_b   1.000
_cell.length_c   1.000
_cell.angle_alpha   90.00
_cell.angle_beta   90.00
_cell.angle_gamma   90.00
#
_symmetry.space_group_name_H-M   'P 1'
#
loop_
_entity.id
_entity.type
_entity.pdbx_description
1 polymer ?
#
loop_
_entity_poly.entity_id
_entity_poly.type
_entity_poly.pdbx_seq_one_letter_code
_entity_poly.pdbx_strand_id
1 'polypeptide(L)' 'MNNKLFLSAIVPLASLLMIAAFAIPFGYLLYQVHHHTSLSGAGVIVIGLILLIITPTAAYLYERSTEK' A
#
# COMPACT_ATOMS: atom_id res chain seq x y z
N MET A 1 -4.43 26.38 -21.08
CA MET A 1 -3.36 25.52 -20.54
C MET A 1 -3.61 24.11 -21.09
N ASN A 2 -2.70 23.54 -21.88
CA ASN A 2 -2.94 22.25 -22.53
C ASN A 2 -3.21 21.18 -21.48
N ASN A 3 -4.32 20.44 -21.62
CA ASN A 3 -4.77 19.42 -20.66
C ASN A 3 -3.65 18.41 -20.32
N LYS A 4 -2.75 18.16 -21.29
CA LYS A 4 -1.56 17.31 -21.14
C LYS A 4 -0.54 17.84 -20.13
N LEU A 5 -0.28 19.16 -20.11
CA LEU A 5 0.66 19.77 -19.16
C LEU A 5 0.10 19.71 -17.73
N PHE A 6 -1.19 20.02 -17.57
CA PHE A 6 -1.89 19.92 -16.29
C PHE A 6 -1.89 18.48 -15.76
N LEU A 7 -2.26 17.49 -16.61
CA LEU A 7 -2.24 16.08 -16.25
C LEU A 7 -0.82 15.60 -15.89
N SER A 8 0.22 16.05 -16.62
CA SER A 8 1.60 15.66 -16.32
C SER A 8 2.11 16.16 -14.96
N ALA A 9 1.55 17.25 -14.45
CA ALA A 9 1.92 17.80 -13.14
C ALA A 9 1.05 17.22 -12.01
N ILE A 10 -0.26 17.06 -12.23
CA ILE A 10 -1.20 16.62 -11.19
C ILE A 10 -1.06 15.11 -10.90
N VAL A 11 -0.79 14.28 -11.91
CA VAL A 11 -0.75 12.81 -11.74
C VAL A 11 0.41 12.40 -10.82
N PRO A 12 1.66 12.85 -11.02
CA PRO A 12 2.75 12.51 -10.10
C PRO A 12 2.48 12.98 -8.67
N LEU A 13 1.91 14.18 -8.51
CA LEU A 13 1.60 14.73 -7.19
C LEU A 13 0.51 13.91 -6.48
N ALA A 14 -0.56 13.57 -7.18
CA ALA A 14 -1.64 12.74 -6.66
C ALA A 14 -1.15 11.33 -6.33
N SER A 15 -0.32 10.72 -7.18
CA SER A 15 0.32 9.43 -6.89
C SER A 15 1.19 9.48 -5.64
N LEU A 16 1.99 10.55 -5.47
CA LEU A 16 2.83 10.72 -4.29
C LEU A 16 2.00 10.85 -3.02
N LEU A 17 0.93 11.66 -3.06
CA LEU A 17 0.00 11.80 -1.94
C LEU A 17 -0.69 10.47 -1.60
N MET A 18 -1.11 9.70 -2.62
CA MET A 18 -1.75 8.40 -2.41
C MET A 18 -0.79 7.39 -1.79
N ILE A 19 0.46 7.33 -2.29
CA ILE A 19 1.50 6.46 -1.73
C ILE A 19 1.81 6.87 -0.29
N ALA A 20 1.99 8.15 -0.01
CA ALA A 20 2.26 8.64 1.34
C ALA A 20 1.11 8.34 2.31
N ALA A 21 -0.13 8.55 1.88
CA ALA A 21 -1.33 8.26 2.66
C ALA A 21 -1.43 6.78 3.05
N PHE A 22 -0.94 5.87 2.21
CA PHE A 22 -0.87 4.44 2.55
C PHE A 22 0.38 4.10 3.39
N ALA A 23 1.55 4.57 2.98
CA ALA A 23 2.83 4.16 3.55
C ALA A 23 3.03 4.67 4.99
N ILE A 24 2.59 5.89 5.31
CA ILE A 24 2.80 6.48 6.65
C ILE A 24 2.02 5.71 7.73
N PRO A 25 0.69 5.49 7.62
CA PRO A 25 -0.05 4.73 8.62
C PRO A 25 0.42 3.28 8.70
N PHE A 26 0.77 2.67 7.56
CA PHE A 26 1.29 1.31 7.54
C PHE A 26 2.63 1.20 8.28
N GLY A 27 3.55 2.13 8.06
CA GLY A 27 4.81 2.21 8.82
C GLY A 27 4.58 2.40 10.32
N TYR A 28 3.62 3.23 10.71
CA TYR A 28 3.24 3.40 12.12
C TYR A 28 2.69 2.09 12.73
N LEU A 29 1.87 1.35 12.00
CA LEU A 29 1.37 0.04 12.43
C LEU A 29 2.53 -0.93 12.66
N LEU A 30 3.47 -1.03 11.72
CA LEU A 30 4.66 -1.88 11.88
C LEU A 30 5.51 -1.46 13.08
N TYR A 31 5.68 -0.15 13.31
CA TYR A 31 6.38 0.36 14.49
C TYR A 31 5.70 -0.05 15.79
N GLN A 32 4.37 0.08 15.87
CA GLN A 32 3.59 -0.38 17.02
C GLN A 32 3.78 -1.88 17.28
N VAL A 33 3.67 -2.69 16.23
CA VAL A 33 3.87 -4.13 16.35
C VAL A 33 5.28 -4.46 16.81
N HIS A 34 6.29 -3.80 16.26
CA HIS A 34 7.68 -4.09 16.58
C HIS A 34 8.09 -3.74 18.01
N HIS A 35 7.61 -2.62 18.54
CA HIS A 35 8.08 -2.07 19.81
C HIS A 35 7.10 -2.24 20.97
N HIS A 36 5.80 -2.44 20.70
CA HIS A 36 4.75 -2.40 21.72
C HIS A 36 3.92 -3.69 21.79
N THR A 37 4.37 -4.76 21.15
CA THR A 37 3.77 -6.09 21.28
C THR A 37 4.82 -7.13 21.64
N SER A 38 4.41 -8.21 22.29
CA SER A 38 5.27 -9.35 22.61
C SER A 38 5.80 -10.09 21.37
N LEU A 39 5.19 -9.86 20.20
CA LEU A 39 5.60 -10.45 18.92
C LEU A 39 6.79 -9.71 18.29
N SER A 40 7.00 -8.44 18.61
CA SER A 40 8.11 -7.59 18.14
C SER A 40 8.47 -7.81 16.65
N GLY A 41 9.70 -8.22 16.34
CA GLY A 41 10.18 -8.51 14.98
C GLY A 41 9.41 -9.63 14.28
N ALA A 42 9.01 -10.68 15.00
CA ALA A 42 8.24 -11.78 14.42
C ALA A 42 6.87 -11.30 13.94
N GLY A 43 6.24 -10.36 14.66
CA GLY A 43 4.97 -9.75 14.25
C GLY A 43 5.08 -9.00 12.92
N VAL A 44 6.15 -8.22 12.73
CA VAL A 44 6.41 -7.51 11.47
C VAL A 44 6.62 -8.48 10.31
N ILE A 45 7.37 -9.56 10.53
CA ILE A 45 7.62 -10.59 9.50
C ILE A 45 6.32 -11.28 9.09
N VAL A 46 5.47 -11.65 10.05
CA VAL A 46 4.16 -12.28 9.77
C VAL A 46 3.27 -11.34 8.95
N ILE A 47 3.21 -10.06 9.31
CA ILE A 47 2.44 -9.07 8.53
C ILE A 47 3.00 -8.96 7.10
N GLY A 48 4.32 -8.92 6.93
CA GLY A 48 4.96 -8.92 5.62
C GLY A 48 4.64 -10.16 4.78
N LEU A 49 4.66 -11.35 5.40
CA LEU A 49 4.29 -12.61 4.74
C LEU A 49 2.81 -12.65 4.34
N ILE A 50 1.92 -12.13 5.19
CA ILE A 50 0.49 -12.00 4.88
C ILE A 50 0.31 -11.10 3.66
N LEU A 51 0.97 -9.95 3.61
CA LEU A 51 0.88 -9.03 2.47
C LEU A 51 1.42 -9.63 1.19
N LEU A 52 2.52 -10.40 1.25
CA LEU A 52 3.09 -11.10 0.11
C LEU A 52 2.08 -12.00 -0.60
N ILE A 53 1.15 -12.60 0.14
CA ILE A 53 0.10 -13.48 -0.40
C ILE A 53 -1.15 -12.69 -0.75
N ILE A 54 -1.60 -11.80 0.14
CA ILE A 54 -2.87 -11.07 -0.03
C ILE A 54 -2.80 -10.13 -1.22
N THR A 55 -1.71 -9.40 -1.43
CA THR A 55 -1.61 -8.43 -2.53
C THR A 55 -1.83 -9.05 -3.90
N PRO A 56 -1.09 -10.10 -4.33
CA PRO A 56 -1.34 -10.73 -5.63
C PRO A 56 -2.69 -11.44 -5.68
N THR A 57 -3.15 -12.04 -4.57
CA THR A 57 -4.45 -12.71 -4.52
C THR A 57 -5.60 -11.72 -4.73
N ALA A 58 -5.54 -10.57 -4.07
CA ALA A 58 -6.53 -9.50 -4.22
C ALA A 58 -6.52 -8.91 -5.63
N ALA A 59 -5.33 -8.72 -6.22
CA ALA A 59 -5.19 -8.28 -7.61
C ALA A 59 -5.84 -9.27 -8.58
N TYR A 60 -5.54 -10.56 -8.45
CA TYR A 60 -6.14 -11.61 -9.27
C TYR A 60 -7.67 -11.67 -9.14
N LEU A 61 -8.20 -11.61 -7.91
CA LEU A 61 -9.64 -11.62 -7.69
C LEU A 61 -10.33 -10.39 -8.27
N TYR A 62 -9.69 -9.22 -8.15
CA TYR A 62 -10.18 -7.98 -8.73
C TYR A 62 -10.22 -8.09 -10.27
N GLU A 63 -9.13 -8.51 -10.90
CA GLU A 63 -9.06 -8.73 -12.36
C GLU A 63 -10.18 -9.66 -12.83
N ARG A 64 -10.31 -10.84 -12.19
CA ARG A 64 -11.36 -11.81 -12.53
C ARG A 64 -12.78 -11.27 -12.36
N SER A 65 -13.01 -10.39 -11.39
CA SER A 65 -14.33 -9.76 -11.18
C SER A 65 -14.67 -8.72 -12.25
N THR A 66 -13.64 -8.15 -12.90
CA THR A 66 -13.77 -7.14 -13.95
C THR A 66 -13.78 -7.70 -15.36
N GLU A 67 -13.32 -8.95 -15.55
CA GLU A 67 -13.52 -9.73 -16.78
C GLU A 67 -14.99 -10.15 -16.89
N LYS A 68 -15.76 -9.38 -17.67
CA LYS A 68 -17.07 -9.79 -18.21
C LYS A 68 -16.89 -10.51 -19.54
#